data_AF-Q2SFH5-F1
#
_entry.id   AF-Q2SFH5-F1
#
_cell.length_a   1.000
_cell.length_b   1.000
_cell.length_c   1.000
_cell.angle_alpha   90.00
_cell.angle_beta   90.00
_cell.angle_gamma   90.00
#
_symmetry.space_group_name_H-M   'P 1'
#
loop_
_entity.id
_entity.type
_entity.pdbx_description
1 polymer ?
#
loop_
_entity_poly.entity_id
_entity_poly.type
_entity_poly.pdbx_seq_one_letter_code
_entity_poly.pdbx_strand_id
1 'polypeptide(L)'
;MALGSHSNVHNTCLNILKKQGYRLWLHYDDESLPHAEADLSMCLWCAEKNGYKFIASNPIELLGLAKIYEFKGEPKTEETPYWWRVIDEKARDELIEKLFPDD
;
A
#
# COMPACT_ATOMS: atom_id res chain seq x y z
N MET A 1 2.09 4.13 -25.38
CA MET A 1 0.93 4.15 -24.45
C MET A 1 1.47 3.93 -23.04
N ALA A 2 1.09 4.74 -22.06
CA ALA A 2 1.62 4.66 -20.70
C ALA A 2 0.50 4.47 -19.68
N LEU A 3 0.73 3.57 -18.70
CA LEU A 3 -0.07 3.44 -17.48
C LEU A 3 0.69 4.14 -16.37
N GLY A 4 0.06 5.07 -15.66
CA GLY A 4 0.70 5.89 -14.63
C GLY A 4 -0.13 5.96 -13.36
N SER A 5 0.48 6.45 -12.28
CA SER A 5 -0.22 6.70 -11.02
C SER A 5 -1.19 7.86 -11.19
N HIS A 6 -2.50 7.57 -11.12
CA HIS A 6 -3.55 8.57 -11.23
C HIS A 6 -4.87 8.03 -10.66
N SER A 7 -5.80 8.91 -10.29
CA SER A 7 -7.08 8.54 -9.68
C SER A 7 -7.97 7.63 -10.55
N ASN A 8 -7.74 7.63 -11.87
CA ASN A 8 -8.49 6.80 -12.82
C ASN A 8 -8.20 5.29 -12.68
N VAL A 9 -7.12 4.88 -12.02
CA VAL A 9 -6.84 3.46 -11.74
C VAL A 9 -7.28 3.03 -10.33
N HIS A 10 -7.69 3.96 -9.48
CA HIS A 10 -8.05 3.66 -8.07
C HIS A 10 -9.14 2.59 -7.97
N ASN A 11 -10.22 2.73 -8.74
CA ASN A 11 -11.30 1.74 -8.75
C ASN A 11 -10.82 0.36 -9.25
N THR A 12 -9.89 0.33 -10.20
CA THR A 12 -9.28 -0.92 -10.67
C THR A 12 -8.50 -1.60 -9.55
N CYS A 13 -7.68 -0.86 -8.79
CA CYS A 13 -6.94 -1.38 -7.64
C CYS A 13 -7.87 -1.98 -6.57
N LEU A 14 -8.93 -1.27 -6.19
CA LEU A 14 -9.90 -1.75 -5.19
C LEU A 14 -10.63 -3.02 -5.66
N ASN A 15 -11.00 -3.10 -6.94
CA ASN A 15 -11.65 -4.29 -7.48
C ASN A 15 -10.72 -5.50 -7.52
N ILE A 16 -9.42 -5.32 -7.76
CA ILE A 16 -8.42 -6.38 -7.66
C ILE A 16 -8.38 -6.92 -6.22
N LEU A 17 -8.25 -6.04 -5.23
CA LEU A 17 -8.21 -6.43 -3.81
C LEU A 17 -9.49 -7.17 -3.39
N LYS A 18 -10.68 -6.67 -3.74
CA LYS A 18 -11.95 -7.36 -3.43
C LYS A 18 -11.99 -8.76 -4.05
N LYS A 19 -11.60 -8.91 -5.32
CA LYS A 19 -11.55 -10.22 -6.00
C LYS A 19 -10.54 -11.17 -5.38
N GLN A 20 -9.50 -10.66 -4.74
CA GLN A 20 -8.49 -11.43 -4.02
C GLN A 20 -8.88 -11.75 -2.56
N GLY A 21 -10.12 -11.43 -2.16
CA GLY A 21 -10.67 -11.76 -0.84
C GLY A 21 -10.33 -10.78 0.27
N TYR A 22 -9.85 -9.57 -0.07
CA TYR A 22 -9.63 -8.53 0.94
C TYR A 22 -10.96 -7.87 1.35
N ARG A 23 -11.13 -7.67 2.65
CA ARG A 23 -12.15 -6.77 3.20
C ARG A 23 -11.63 -5.34 3.11
N LEU A 24 -12.41 -4.41 2.58
CA LEU A 24 -12.03 -3.01 2.38
C LEU A 24 -12.89 -2.08 3.23
N TRP A 25 -12.30 -1.00 3.76
CA TRP A 25 -13.01 0.09 4.41
C TRP A 25 -12.19 1.40 4.31
N LEU A 26 -12.84 2.52 4.61
CA LEU A 26 -12.16 3.80 4.83
C LEU A 26 -12.05 4.04 6.33
N HIS A 27 -10.91 4.55 6.76
CA HIS A 27 -10.70 5.02 8.13
C HIS A 27 -10.39 6.51 8.11
N TYR A 28 -10.90 7.24 9.08
CA TYR A 28 -10.62 8.66 9.22
C TYR A 28 -9.48 8.83 10.21
N ASP A 29 -8.42 9.52 9.81
CA ASP A 29 -7.21 9.63 10.63
C ASP A 29 -7.39 10.61 11.80
N ASP A 30 -8.39 11.51 11.72
CA ASP A 30 -8.65 12.54 12.73
C ASP A 30 -10.08 12.47 13.30
N GLU A 31 -10.26 11.71 14.38
CA GLU A 31 -11.55 11.56 15.06
C GLU A 31 -12.08 12.88 15.70
N SER A 32 -11.28 13.96 15.71
CA SER A 32 -11.69 15.25 16.29
C SER A 32 -12.47 16.15 15.33
N LEU A 33 -12.48 15.84 14.03
CA LEU A 33 -13.22 16.61 13.03
C LEU A 33 -14.65 16.08 12.87
N PRO A 34 -15.67 16.97 12.79
CA PRO A 34 -17.03 16.56 12.46
C PRO A 34 -17.05 15.87 11.08
N HIS A 35 -17.71 14.72 10.97
CA HIS A 35 -17.86 13.98 9.70
C HIS A 35 -18.42 14.82 8.53
N ALA A 36 -19.12 15.92 8.83
CA ALA A 36 -19.65 16.83 7.82
C ALA A 36 -18.56 17.66 7.11
N GLU A 37 -17.37 17.78 7.69
CA GLU A 37 -16.23 18.56 7.18
C GLU A 37 -15.10 17.67 6.63
N ALA A 38 -15.29 16.35 6.71
CA ALA A 38 -14.34 15.36 6.26
C ALA A 38 -14.24 15.30 4.71
N ASP A 39 -13.04 15.51 4.18
CA ASP A 39 -12.72 15.24 2.77
C ASP A 39 -12.08 13.86 2.59
N LEU A 40 -12.25 13.26 1.41
CA LEU A 40 -11.65 11.98 1.04
C LEU A 40 -10.11 12.01 1.10
N SER A 41 -9.50 13.18 0.93
CA SER A 41 -8.06 13.37 1.10
C SER A 41 -7.57 13.14 2.54
N MET A 42 -8.48 13.17 3.52
CA MET A 42 -8.22 12.95 4.94
C MET A 42 -8.53 11.50 5.37
N CYS A 43 -9.04 10.69 4.44
CA CYS A 43 -9.33 9.28 4.67
C CYS A 43 -8.13 8.41 4.32
N LEU A 44 -7.88 7.43 5.18
CA LEU A 44 -6.98 6.32 4.91
C LEU A 44 -7.75 5.18 4.23
N TRP A 45 -7.13 4.58 3.23
CA TRP A 45 -7.63 3.41 2.53
C TRP A 45 -7.15 2.16 3.25
N CYS A 46 -8.08 1.34 3.71
CA CYS A 46 -7.77 0.17 4.50
C CYS A 46 -8.18 -1.13 3.81
N ALA A 47 -7.37 -2.17 4.01
CA ALA A 47 -7.70 -3.54 3.64
C ALA A 47 -7.34 -4.53 4.75
N GLU A 48 -8.01 -5.67 4.79
CA GLU A 48 -7.68 -6.78 5.68
C GLU A 48 -7.79 -8.12 4.96
N LYS A 49 -6.83 -9.01 5.22
CA LYS A 49 -6.86 -10.41 4.78
C LYS A 49 -6.07 -11.27 5.76
N ASN A 50 -6.63 -12.42 6.14
CA ASN A 50 -6.00 -13.37 7.08
C ASN A 50 -5.53 -12.71 8.40
N GLY A 51 -6.28 -11.73 8.91
CA GLY A 51 -5.93 -10.98 10.14
C GLY A 51 -4.88 -9.89 9.94
N TYR A 52 -4.25 -9.76 8.77
CA TYR A 52 -3.33 -8.69 8.45
C TYR A 52 -4.06 -7.46 7.94
N LYS A 53 -3.76 -6.30 8.51
CA LYS A 53 -4.30 -5.00 8.12
C LYS A 53 -3.30 -4.22 7.27
N PHE A 54 -3.82 -3.54 6.26
CA PHE A 54 -3.09 -2.70 5.34
C PHE A 54 -3.73 -1.31 5.35
N ILE A 55 -2.91 -0.27 5.37
CA ILE A 55 -3.36 1.13 5.48
C ILE A 55 -2.49 1.96 4.54
N ALA A 56 -3.12 2.78 3.70
CA ALA A 56 -2.42 3.60 2.72
C ALA A 56 -3.18 4.90 2.39
N SER A 57 -2.51 5.86 1.78
CA SER A 57 -3.09 7.16 1.42
C SER A 57 -3.88 7.10 0.10
N ASN A 58 -3.67 6.08 -0.72
CA ASN A 58 -4.49 5.82 -1.91
C ASN A 58 -4.58 4.33 -2.27
N PRO A 59 -5.51 3.94 -3.17
CA PRO A 59 -5.67 2.55 -3.56
C PRO A 59 -4.48 1.92 -4.31
N ILE A 60 -3.62 2.71 -4.95
CA ILE A 60 -2.43 2.19 -5.65
C ILE A 60 -1.42 1.71 -4.62
N GLU A 61 -1.12 2.55 -3.62
CA GLU A 61 -0.27 2.19 -2.48
C GLU A 61 -0.84 0.99 -1.71
N LEU A 62 -2.15 0.96 -1.47
CA LEU A 62 -2.80 -0.16 -0.79
C LEU A 62 -2.62 -1.49 -1.54
N LEU A 63 -2.77 -1.46 -2.87
CA LEU A 63 -2.49 -2.62 -3.72
C LEU A 63 -0.99 -2.99 -3.67
N GLY A 64 -0.09 -2.01 -3.62
CA GLY A 64 1.33 -2.23 -3.42
C GLY A 64 1.65 -2.99 -2.12
N LEU A 65 1.07 -2.56 -1.00
CA LEU A 65 1.23 -3.24 0.29
C LEU A 65 0.71 -4.69 0.26
N ALA A 66 -0.45 -4.91 -0.36
CA ALA A 66 -1.00 -6.25 -0.56
C ALA A 66 -0.02 -7.13 -1.37
N LYS A 67 0.61 -6.58 -2.40
CA LYS A 67 1.61 -7.30 -3.21
C LYS A 67 2.89 -7.60 -2.45
N ILE A 68 3.34 -6.73 -1.55
CA ILE A 68 4.46 -7.01 -0.66
C ILE A 68 4.13 -8.20 0.26
N TYR A 69 2.93 -8.22 0.84
CA TYR A 69 2.46 -9.33 1.67
C TYR A 69 2.39 -10.64 0.88
N GLU A 70 1.84 -10.63 -0.33
CA GLU A 70 1.81 -11.82 -1.19
C GLU A 70 3.21 -12.30 -1.59
N PHE A 71 4.15 -11.39 -1.87
CA PHE A 71 5.53 -11.72 -2.24
C PHE A 71 6.30 -12.34 -1.07
N LYS A 72 6.14 -11.78 0.13
CA LYS A 72 6.88 -12.21 1.32
C LYS A 72 6.23 -13.41 2.03
N GLY A 73 4.93 -13.62 1.86
CA GLY A 73 4.15 -14.63 2.56
C GLY A 73 3.76 -14.21 3.97
N GLU A 74 3.36 -15.14 4.81
CA GLU A 74 3.10 -14.86 6.24
C GLU A 74 4.44 -14.85 7.02
N PRO A 75 4.59 -13.98 8.04
CA PRO A 75 5.75 -14.01 8.92
C PRO A 75 5.89 -15.39 9.57
N LYS A 76 7.11 -15.94 9.53
CA LYS A 76 7.41 -17.24 10.14
C LYS A 76 7.30 -17.23 11.67
N THR A 77 7.41 -16.05 12.28
CA THR A 77 7.26 -15.81 13.72
C THR A 77 6.66 -14.42 13.95
N GLU A 78 5.83 -14.29 14.99
CA GLU A 78 5.22 -13.01 15.38
C GLU A 78 6.25 -11.95 15.83
N GLU A 79 7.47 -12.39 16.16
CA GLU A 79 8.54 -11.55 16.72
C GLU A 79 9.49 -10.95 15.68
N THR A 80 9.22 -11.08 14.38
CA THR A 80 10.08 -10.45 13.36
C THR A 80 9.54 -9.06 12.99
N PRO A 81 9.99 -7.97 13.65
CA PRO A 81 9.57 -6.63 13.27
C PRO A 81 10.00 -6.35 11.83
N TYR A 82 9.14 -5.67 11.07
CA TYR A 82 9.40 -5.31 9.68
C TYR A 82 9.79 -6.50 8.79
N TRP A 83 9.24 -7.70 9.03
CA TRP A 83 9.53 -8.93 8.25
C TRP A 83 9.36 -8.76 6.72
N TRP A 84 8.55 -7.80 6.30
CA TRP A 84 8.34 -7.43 4.90
C TRP A 84 9.52 -6.67 4.26
N ARG A 85 10.49 -6.19 5.04
CA ARG A 85 11.65 -5.44 4.53
C ARG A 85 12.62 -6.38 3.80
N VAL A 86 13.27 -5.84 2.77
CA VAL A 86 14.44 -6.44 2.12
C VAL A 86 15.62 -5.52 2.43
N ILE A 87 16.68 -6.04 3.05
CA ILE A 87 17.83 -5.26 3.51
C ILE A 87 19.02 -5.43 2.56
N ASP A 88 19.20 -6.63 2.01
CA ASP A 88 20.40 -6.98 1.25
C ASP A 88 20.31 -6.64 -0.25
N GLU A 89 19.15 -6.23 -0.74
CA GLU A 89 18.94 -5.83 -2.14
C GLU A 89 18.92 -4.31 -2.28
N LYS A 90 19.66 -3.79 -3.26
CA LYS A 90 19.85 -2.35 -3.49
C LYS A 90 19.15 -1.84 -4.76
N ALA A 91 18.06 -2.49 -5.16
CA ALA A 91 17.35 -2.18 -6.41
C ALA A 91 17.01 -0.68 -6.56
N ARG A 92 16.63 -0.01 -5.46
CA ARG A 92 16.38 1.44 -5.47
C ARG A 92 17.65 2.23 -5.79
N ASP A 93 18.76 1.91 -5.13
CA ASP A 93 20.01 2.66 -5.26
C ASP A 93 20.62 2.43 -6.65
N GLU A 94 20.56 1.20 -7.17
CA GLU A 94 20.98 0.87 -8.54
C GLU A 94 20.19 1.64 -9.62
N LEU A 95 18.89 1.87 -9.40
CA LEU A 95 18.07 2.68 -10.31
C LEU A 95 18.44 4.17 -10.23
N ILE A 96 18.76 4.66 -9.04
CA ILE A 96 19.20 6.04 -8.82
C ILE A 96 20.56 6.28 -9.48
N GLU A 97 21.53 5.38 -9.28
CA GLU A 97 22.86 5.45 -9.87
C GLU A 97 22.81 5.42 -11.40
N LYS A 98 21.93 4.59 -11.99
CA LYS A 98 21.73 4.59 -13.45
C LYS A 98 21.21 5.90 -14.00
N LEU A 99 20.44 6.65 -13.22
CA LEU A 99 19.90 7.96 -13.61
C LEU A 99 20.88 9.10 -13.32
N PHE A 100 21.66 8.97 -12.25
CA PHE A 100 22.66 9.92 -11.77
C PHE A 100 23.99 9.20 -11.53
N PRO A 101 24.74 8.87 -12.60
CA PRO A 101 26.03 8.21 -12.43
C PRO A 101 27.02 9.16 -11.76
N ASP A 102 27.87 8.62 -10.88
CA ASP A 102 29.02 9.38 -10.37
C ASP A 102 30.01 9.63 -11.53
N ASP A 103 30.46 10.88 -11.69
CA ASP A 103 31.42 11.33 -12.73
C ASP A 103 32.81 10.69 -12.57
#